data_AF-A0A843DIX6-F1
#
_entry.id   AF-A0A843DIX6-F1
#
_cell.length_a   1.000
_cell.length_b   1.000
_cell.length_c   1.000
_cell.angle_alpha   90.00
_cell.angle_beta   90.00
_cell.angle_gamma   90.00
#
_symmetry.space_group_name_H-M   'P 1'
#
loop_
_entity.id
_entity.type
_entity.pdbx_description
1 polymer ?
#
loop_
_entity_poly.entity_id
_entity_poly.type
_entity_poly.pdbx_seq_one_letter_code
_entity_poly.pdbx_strand_id
1 'polypeptide(L)'
;PSGRTVGEALLTPTRIYSEVLDVCSKVEVHGMCHVTGGGLLNFLRISDLGFSIEDPLEVPEILAWIAEKGQLSENELYRTFNMGMGFAFIVAPEDAEKICALIPGAKAVGHVIEEHKVLLRGQEIN
;
A
#
# COMPACT_ATOMS: atom_id res chain seq x y z
N PRO A 1 -10.43 -2.62 -19.62
CA PRO A 1 -9.32 -2.51 -20.60
C PRO A 1 -8.04 -3.22 -20.14
N SER A 2 -8.04 -4.55 -20.25
CA SER A 2 -6.84 -5.40 -20.34
C SER A 2 -7.06 -6.62 -21.26
N GLY A 3 -8.22 -6.69 -21.92
CA GLY A 3 -8.67 -7.85 -22.69
C GLY A 3 -9.04 -9.08 -21.85
N ARG A 4 -8.87 -9.01 -20.52
CA ARG A 4 -9.16 -10.09 -19.57
C ARG A 4 -10.63 -10.08 -19.13
N THR A 5 -11.16 -11.25 -18.84
CA THR A 5 -12.43 -11.42 -18.14
C THR A 5 -12.30 -11.04 -16.66
N VAL A 6 -13.43 -10.74 -16.01
CA VAL A 6 -13.47 -10.47 -14.56
C VAL A 6 -12.90 -11.64 -13.76
N GLY A 7 -13.24 -12.88 -14.14
CA GLY A 7 -12.74 -14.09 -13.47
C GLY A 7 -11.21 -14.21 -13.56
N GLU A 8 -10.64 -13.97 -14.74
CA GLU A 8 -9.18 -13.98 -14.91
C GLU A 8 -8.50 -12.89 -14.07
N ALA A 9 -9.07 -11.68 -14.04
CA ALA A 9 -8.51 -10.58 -13.25
C ALA A 9 -8.51 -10.90 -11.74
N LEU A 10 -9.61 -11.46 -11.22
CA LEU A 10 -9.76 -11.86 -9.82
C LEU A 10 -8.85 -13.04 -9.43
N LEU A 11 -8.51 -13.91 -10.38
CA LEU A 11 -7.59 -15.04 -10.17
C LEU A 11 -6.13 -14.67 -10.38
N THR A 12 -5.80 -13.39 -10.55
CA THR A 12 -4.40 -12.95 -10.61
C THR A 12 -3.68 -13.41 -9.34
N PRO A 13 -2.59 -14.19 -9.46
CA PRO A 13 -1.87 -14.69 -8.29
C PRO A 13 -1.38 -13.53 -7.42
N THR A 14 -1.39 -13.73 -6.11
CA THR A 14 -0.82 -12.73 -5.18
C THR A 14 0.67 -12.56 -5.46
N ARG A 15 1.15 -11.32 -5.43
CA ARG A 15 2.58 -11.02 -5.56
C ARG A 15 3.33 -11.50 -4.32
N ILE A 16 4.48 -12.13 -4.52
CA ILE A 16 5.41 -12.48 -3.44
C ILE A 16 6.54 -11.45 -3.44
N TYR A 17 6.74 -10.78 -2.29
CA TYR A 17 7.69 -9.68 -2.12
C TYR A 17 9.06 -10.17 -1.63
N SER A 18 9.70 -11.08 -2.37
CA SER A 18 11.00 -11.64 -1.98
C SER A 18 12.15 -10.61 -1.99
N GLU A 19 11.96 -9.49 -2.70
CA GLU A 19 12.92 -8.38 -2.72
C GLU A 19 13.16 -7.74 -1.35
N VAL A 20 12.30 -8.03 -0.36
CA VAL A 20 12.48 -7.66 1.05
C VAL A 20 13.87 -8.03 1.58
N LEU A 21 14.41 -9.20 1.18
CA LEU A 21 15.72 -9.67 1.63
C LEU A 21 16.85 -8.78 1.11
N ASP A 22 16.74 -8.32 -0.14
CA ASP A 22 17.73 -7.44 -0.76
C ASP A 22 17.67 -6.04 -0.16
N VAL A 23 16.46 -5.51 0.07
CA VAL A 23 16.26 -4.21 0.75
C VAL A 23 16.87 -4.23 2.14
N CYS A 24 16.52 -5.21 2.98
CA CYS A 24 17.04 -5.33 4.34
C CYS A 24 18.57 -5.49 4.41
N SER A 25 19.22 -5.91 3.31
CA SER A 25 20.68 -6.00 3.26
C SER A 25 21.38 -4.68 2.90
N LYS A 26 20.64 -3.70 2.37
CA LYS A 26 21.19 -2.46 1.79
C LYS A 26 20.80 -1.18 2.53
N VAL A 27 19.68 -1.20 3.24
CA VAL A 27 19.14 -0.03 3.96
C VAL A 27 18.64 -0.43 5.34
N GLU A 28 18.60 0.54 6.25
CA GLU A 28 18.02 0.35 7.57
C GLU A 28 16.49 0.44 7.48
N VAL A 29 15.82 -0.68 7.73
CA VAL A 29 14.36 -0.77 7.69
C VAL A 29 13.80 -0.64 9.10
N HIS A 30 13.09 0.46 9.37
CA HIS A 30 12.45 0.73 10.66
C HIS A 30 11.13 -0.05 10.84
N GLY A 31 10.49 -0.43 9.74
CA GLY A 31 9.25 -1.20 9.74
C GLY A 31 8.87 -1.71 8.37
N MET A 32 7.98 -2.70 8.33
CA MET A 32 7.41 -3.24 7.10
C MET A 32 5.93 -3.53 7.28
N CYS A 33 5.14 -3.28 6.25
CA CYS A 33 3.70 -3.52 6.24
C CYS A 33 3.33 -4.40 5.06
N HIS A 34 2.78 -5.60 5.32
CA HIS A 34 2.10 -6.37 4.30
C HIS A 34 0.61 -5.98 4.31
N VAL A 35 0.15 -5.33 3.25
CA VAL A 35 -1.21 -4.80 3.16
C VAL A 35 -2.13 -5.89 2.62
N THR A 36 -2.91 -6.47 3.52
CA THR A 36 -3.79 -7.62 3.26
C THR A 36 -5.23 -7.26 3.62
N GLY A 37 -5.97 -8.15 4.29
CA GLY A 37 -7.29 -7.84 4.82
C GLY A 37 -7.21 -6.72 5.85
N GLY A 38 -8.03 -5.69 5.68
CA GLY A 38 -7.99 -4.46 6.48
C GLY A 38 -7.27 -3.29 5.80
N GLY A 39 -6.67 -3.50 4.61
CA GLY A 39 -6.06 -2.46 3.81
C GLY A 39 -5.08 -1.59 4.61
N LEU A 40 -5.22 -0.27 4.50
CA LEU A 40 -4.36 0.72 5.16
C LEU A 40 -4.38 0.64 6.69
N LEU A 41 -5.43 0.10 7.32
CA LEU A 41 -5.45 -0.08 8.77
C LEU A 41 -4.42 -1.11 9.26
N ASN A 42 -3.80 -1.89 8.35
CA ASN A 42 -2.68 -2.76 8.68
C ASN A 42 -1.46 -1.98 9.21
N PHE A 43 -1.28 -0.71 8.82
CA PHE A 43 -0.17 0.14 9.28
C PHE A 43 -0.23 0.42 10.79
N LEU A 44 -1.42 0.50 11.39
CA LEU A 44 -1.59 0.74 12.83
C LEU A 44 -1.07 -0.42 13.72
N ARG A 45 -0.71 -1.55 13.11
CA ARG A 45 -0.13 -2.71 13.81
C ARG A 45 1.39 -2.63 13.96
N ILE A 46 2.03 -1.66 13.31
CA ILE A 46 3.50 -1.55 13.25
C ILE A 46 4.04 -0.91 14.52
N SER A 47 3.39 0.15 15.00
CA SER A 47 3.79 0.92 16.19
C SER A 47 2.62 1.74 16.73
N ASP A 48 2.88 2.52 17.79
CA ASP A 48 1.95 3.52 18.34
C ASP A 48 1.94 4.84 17.55
N LEU A 49 2.64 4.91 16.41
CA LEU A 49 2.65 6.06 15.50
C LEU A 49 1.62 5.89 14.38
N GLY A 50 1.27 6.99 13.73
CA GLY A 50 0.40 6.98 12.55
C GLY A 50 1.14 7.10 11.23
N PHE A 51 0.35 7.08 10.16
CA PHE A 51 0.87 7.14 8.79
C PHE A 51 -0.01 8.05 7.92
N SER A 52 0.60 9.02 7.24
CA SER A 52 -0.06 9.87 6.25
C SER A 52 0.34 9.42 4.85
N ILE A 53 -0.62 8.89 4.09
CA ILE A 53 -0.48 8.47 2.69
C ILE A 53 -0.99 9.59 1.79
N GLU A 54 -0.10 10.33 1.15
CA GLU A 54 -0.43 11.51 0.36
C GLU A 54 -0.54 11.21 -1.14
N ASP A 55 0.33 10.33 -1.64
CA ASP A 55 0.39 9.97 -3.05
C ASP A 55 0.37 8.44 -3.20
N PRO A 56 -0.80 7.79 -3.02
CA PRO A 56 -0.91 6.34 -3.13
C PRO A 56 -0.54 5.84 -4.54
N LEU A 57 -0.26 4.54 -4.67
CA LEU A 57 -0.04 3.92 -5.97
C LEU A 57 -1.31 3.92 -6.83
N GLU A 58 -1.14 3.69 -8.13
CA GLU A 58 -2.27 3.56 -9.06
C GLU A 58 -3.17 2.37 -8.68
N VAL A 59 -4.47 2.60 -8.69
CA VAL A 59 -5.46 1.59 -8.32
C VAL A 59 -5.59 0.57 -9.46
N PRO A 60 -5.42 -0.74 -9.19
CA PRO A 60 -5.62 -1.78 -10.19
C PRO A 60 -7.03 -1.72 -10.81
N GLU A 61 -7.12 -1.92 -12.12
CA GLU A 61 -8.38 -1.84 -12.89
C GLU A 61 -9.52 -2.64 -12.27
N ILE A 62 -9.24 -3.85 -11.80
CA ILE A 62 -10.24 -4.72 -11.16
C ILE A 62 -10.79 -4.13 -9.85
N LEU A 63 -9.96 -3.45 -9.06
CA LEU A 63 -10.40 -2.79 -7.83
C LEU A 63 -11.20 -1.52 -8.14
N ALA A 64 -10.81 -0.77 -9.17
CA ALA A 64 -11.61 0.36 -9.67
C ALA A 64 -12.99 -0.09 -10.16
N TRP A 65 -13.06 -1.22 -10.87
CA TRP A 65 -14.34 -1.81 -11.29
C TRP A 65 -15.19 -2.28 -10.10
N ILE A 66 -14.58 -2.90 -9.08
CA ILE A 66 -15.27 -3.29 -7.85
C ILE A 66 -15.82 -2.07 -7.11
N ALA A 67 -15.04 -0.99 -7.01
CA ALA A 67 -15.46 0.27 -6.41
C ALA A 67 -16.72 0.83 -7.10
N GLU A 68 -16.70 0.89 -8.43
CA GLU A 68 -17.82 1.39 -9.24
C GLU A 68 -19.07 0.51 -9.06
N LYS A 69 -18.94 -0.82 -9.15
CA LYS A 69 -20.09 -1.73 -9.06
C LYS A 69 -20.65 -1.87 -7.65
N GLY A 70 -19.79 -1.78 -6.64
CA GLY A 70 -20.16 -1.84 -5.24
C GLY A 70 -20.67 -0.53 -4.65
N GLN A 71 -20.53 0.60 -5.38
CA GLN A 71 -20.83 1.95 -4.86
C GLN A 71 -20.12 2.24 -3.53
N LEU A 72 -18.89 1.74 -3.41
CA LEU A 72 -18.10 1.83 -2.18
C LEU A 72 -17.40 3.18 -2.09
N SER A 73 -17.36 3.75 -0.89
CA SER A 73 -16.57 4.95 -0.62
C SER A 73 -15.07 4.66 -0.66
N GLU A 74 -14.25 5.70 -0.86
CA GLU A 74 -12.78 5.57 -0.82
C GLU A 74 -12.33 5.00 0.54
N ASN A 75 -12.92 5.46 1.64
CA ASN A 75 -12.65 4.94 2.98
C ASN A 75 -12.92 3.42 3.08
N GLU A 76 -14.08 2.94 2.61
CA GLU A 76 -14.42 1.52 2.60
C GLU A 76 -13.46 0.68 1.77
N LEU A 77 -13.01 1.21 0.63
CA LEU A 77 -12.06 0.53 -0.24
C LEU A 77 -10.70 0.39 0.42
N TYR A 78 -10.15 1.49 0.95
CA TYR A 78 -8.82 1.50 1.55
C TYR A 78 -8.74 0.85 2.93
N ARG A 79 -9.86 0.64 3.64
CA ARG A 79 -9.91 -0.21 4.86
C ARG A 79 -10.19 -1.68 4.58
N THR A 80 -10.40 -2.07 3.33
CA THR A 80 -10.75 -3.45 2.96
C THR A 80 -9.71 -4.08 2.05
N PHE A 81 -9.32 -3.37 0.99
CA PHE A 81 -8.42 -3.82 -0.05
C PHE A 81 -7.07 -3.12 0.02
N ASN A 82 -6.05 -3.70 -0.62
CA ASN A 82 -4.73 -3.09 -0.71
C ASN A 82 -4.65 -1.90 -1.69
N MET A 83 -5.63 -1.74 -2.57
CA MET A 83 -5.74 -0.64 -3.54
C MET A 83 -4.47 -0.44 -4.41
N GLY A 84 -3.71 -1.51 -4.65
CA GLY A 84 -2.44 -1.48 -5.39
C GLY A 84 -1.19 -1.38 -4.52
N MET A 85 -1.31 -0.96 -3.26
CA MET A 85 -0.23 -0.92 -2.28
C MET A 85 -0.19 -2.23 -1.51
N GLY A 86 0.38 -3.29 -2.07
CA GLY A 86 0.39 -4.60 -1.39
C GLY A 86 1.48 -4.77 -0.32
N PHE A 87 2.58 -4.00 -0.37
CA PHE A 87 3.65 -4.04 0.63
C PHE A 87 4.29 -2.66 0.78
N ALA A 88 4.74 -2.32 1.99
CA ALA A 88 5.41 -1.06 2.28
C ALA A 88 6.63 -1.24 3.20
N PHE A 89 7.62 -0.39 3.00
CA PHE A 89 8.79 -0.24 3.85
C PHE A 89 8.73 1.12 4.55
N ILE A 90 9.10 1.16 5.82
CA ILE A 90 9.25 2.37 6.62
C ILE A 90 10.75 2.55 6.83
N VAL A 91 11.29 3.63 6.27
CA VAL A 91 12.73 3.94 6.23
C VAL A 91 12.98 5.42 6.42
N ALA A 92 14.24 5.81 6.61
CA ALA A 92 14.64 7.21 6.54
C ALA A 92 14.41 7.79 5.12
N PRO A 93 14.09 9.09 4.98
CA PRO A 93 13.82 9.72 3.68
C PRO A 93 14.91 9.47 2.63
N GLU A 94 16.18 9.50 3.03
CA GLU A 94 17.36 9.29 2.18
C GLU A 94 17.47 7.86 1.62
N ASP A 95 16.80 6.88 2.22
CA ASP A 95 16.79 5.49 1.76
C ASP A 95 15.59 5.17 0.87
N ALA A 96 14.53 5.98 0.91
CA ALA A 96 13.33 5.78 0.09
C ALA A 96 13.65 5.81 -1.42
N GLU A 97 14.50 6.74 -1.86
CA GLU A 97 14.92 6.84 -3.27
C GLU A 97 15.72 5.60 -3.72
N LYS A 98 16.58 5.07 -2.84
CA LYS A 98 17.36 3.85 -3.13
C LYS A 98 16.43 2.65 -3.33
N ILE A 99 15.40 2.50 -2.49
CA ILE A 99 14.41 1.43 -2.62
C ILE A 99 13.63 1.58 -3.94
N CYS A 100 13.19 2.81 -4.28
CA CYS A 100 12.46 3.06 -5.52
C CYS A 100 13.30 2.74 -6.77
N ALA A 101 14.60 2.97 -6.72
CA ALA A 101 15.53 2.59 -7.79
C ALA A 101 15.75 1.06 -7.88
N LEU A 102 15.68 0.35 -6.74
CA LEU A 102 15.87 -1.10 -6.68
C LEU A 102 14.63 -1.89 -7.11
N ILE A 103 13.43 -1.39 -6.80
CA ILE A 103 12.17 -2.12 -7.00
C ILE A 103 11.32 -1.39 -8.05
N PRO A 104 11.16 -1.96 -9.26
CA PRO A 104 10.28 -1.40 -10.27
C PRO A 104 8.83 -1.25 -9.75
N GLY A 105 8.27 -0.05 -9.92
CA GLY A 105 6.92 0.27 -9.47
C GLY A 105 6.79 0.64 -7.99
N ALA A 106 7.88 0.65 -7.23
CA ALA A 106 7.88 1.25 -5.90
C ALA A 106 7.88 2.79 -5.99
N LYS A 107 7.25 3.43 -5.02
CA LYS A 107 7.12 4.89 -4.90
C LYS A 107 7.12 5.27 -3.42
N ALA A 108 7.72 6.40 -3.07
CA ALA A 108 7.47 7.02 -1.77
C ALA A 108 6.05 7.60 -1.76
N VAL A 109 5.18 7.08 -0.90
CA VAL A 109 3.73 7.40 -0.91
C VAL A 109 3.29 8.31 0.23
N GLY A 110 4.13 8.53 1.24
CA GLY A 110 3.72 9.17 2.48
C GLY A 110 4.82 9.20 3.54
N HIS A 111 4.43 9.55 4.77
CA HIS A 111 5.32 9.71 5.92
C HIS A 111 4.66 9.27 7.23
N VAL A 112 5.48 9.08 8.26
CA VAL A 112 5.04 8.73 9.63
C VAL A 112 4.59 10.01 10.35
N ILE A 113 3.51 9.92 11.14
CA ILE A 113 2.98 11.01 11.97
C ILE A 113 2.89 10.58 13.44
N GLU A 114 2.77 11.53 14.36
CA GLU A 114 2.75 11.23 15.80
C GLU A 114 1.44 10.59 16.26
N GLU A 115 0.30 10.98 15.68
CA GLU A 115 -0.99 10.45 16.12
C GLU A 115 -1.25 9.05 15.56
N HIS A 116 -1.66 8.10 16.40
CA HIS A 116 -1.98 6.72 16.03
C HIS A 116 -3.24 6.59 15.15
N LYS A 117 -3.13 7.01 13.89
CA LYS A 117 -4.19 6.97 12.86
C LYS A 117 -3.57 6.82 11.47
N VAL A 118 -4.40 6.47 10.49
CA VAL A 118 -3.97 6.46 9.08
C VAL A 118 -4.75 7.49 8.31
N LEU A 119 -4.03 8.40 7.64
CA LEU A 119 -4.60 9.41 6.77
C LEU A 119 -4.36 9.02 5.31
N LEU A 120 -5.38 9.14 4.48
CA LEU A 120 -5.28 9.12 3.03
C LEU A 120 -5.60 10.52 2.51
N ARG A 121 -4.61 11.22 1.95
CA ARG A 121 -4.74 12.60 1.45
C ARG A 121 -5.39 13.54 2.47
N GLY A 122 -4.99 13.40 3.73
CA GLY A 122 -5.52 14.19 4.86
C GLY A 122 -6.86 13.72 5.44
N GLN A 123 -7.49 12.68 4.88
CA GLN A 123 -8.73 12.09 5.43
C GLN A 123 -8.42 10.83 6.21
N GLU A 124 -9.00 10.69 7.41
CA GLU A 124 -8.78 9.51 8.24
C GLU A 124 -9.50 8.27 7.68
N ILE A 125 -8.80 7.14 7.70
CA ILE A 125 -9.33 5.82 7.36
C ILE A 125 -9.77 5.13 8.66
N ASN A 126 -11.02 4.64 8.73
CA ASN A 126 -11.67 4.14 9.95
C ASN A 126 -12.51 2.87 9.72
#